data_AF-A0A3M6U049-F1
#
_entry.id   AF-A0A3M6U049-F1
#
_cell.length_a   1.000
_cell.length_b   1.000
_cell.length_c   1.000
_cell.angle_alpha   90.00
_cell.angle_beta   90.00
_cell.angle_gamma   90.00
#
_symmetry.space_group_name_H-M   'P 1'
#
loop_
_entity.id
_entity.type
_entity.pdbx_description
1 polymer ?
#
loop_
_entity_poly.entity_id
_entity_poly.type
_entity_poly.pdbx_seq_one_letter_code
_entity_poly.pdbx_strand_id
1 'polypeptide(L)'
;MGKLKKKGESGAATNYISRNQALKKLQLSLPDFRRICILKGIYPVEPKNKKKVNKGSTANKTYYYIKDIQYLAHEPILNKFREFKIFLRKLKKAIAKEEPGTAQRLVDNKPIYKLDHILKERYPTFIDAVRDLDDALSMVLLFSTMPQTDKIQADVVKQCKRLSVEFQHYIIASKSLRKVFLSIKGVYFQAEIQDQPVTWIVPYQFCQESEDAKAQEAIKKELQETEKLKNLFSDCKVFLSREVPREILVFVLRCFGGEVSWQSSEAIGATFHENCDSITHQIVDRPVYGHTYLSRFDYFPGVELPPHLSPFVEEQEGDYVPPERQAMLEEQRQTEAGESEAGQENEEGTSGEGLSKEEKNLAIMAMKKKDKRLYDQIMHSKKKKRSEVRKLEAKRKAYDEAQSQKKQKTK
;
A
#
# COMPACT_ATOMS: atom_id res chain seq x y z
N MET A 1 -6.78 -12.17 -60.50
CA MET A 1 -5.93 -11.90 -59.32
C MET A 1 -6.40 -10.61 -58.63
N GLY A 2 -6.13 -10.42 -57.34
CA GLY A 2 -6.47 -9.17 -56.64
C GLY A 2 -5.50 -8.02 -56.99
N LYS A 3 -5.96 -6.77 -56.91
CA LYS A 3 -5.12 -5.57 -57.11
C LYS A 3 -4.00 -5.50 -56.06
N LEU A 4 -2.80 -5.05 -56.44
CA LEU A 4 -1.70 -4.82 -55.50
C LEU A 4 -2.11 -3.75 -54.47
N LYS A 5 -1.96 -4.08 -53.18
CA LYS A 5 -2.18 -3.16 -52.04
C LYS A 5 -0.92 -2.31 -51.82
N LYS A 6 -1.05 -1.02 -51.51
CA LYS A 6 0.12 -0.16 -51.28
C LYS A 6 0.73 -0.42 -49.91
N LYS A 7 2.05 -0.17 -49.81
CA LYS A 7 2.84 -0.38 -48.60
C LYS A 7 2.33 0.49 -47.43
N GLY A 8 1.69 -0.14 -46.45
CA GLY A 8 1.12 0.52 -45.27
C GLY A 8 -0.42 0.52 -45.21
N GLU A 9 -1.12 0.12 -46.27
CA GLU A 9 -2.59 0.01 -46.32
C GLU A 9 -3.13 -1.28 -45.65
N SER A 10 -2.26 -2.12 -45.07
CA SER A 10 -2.66 -3.36 -44.41
C SER A 10 -1.64 -3.86 -43.37
N GLY A 11 -2.10 -4.63 -42.39
CA GLY A 11 -1.28 -5.24 -41.35
C GLY A 11 -0.98 -4.28 -40.21
N ALA A 12 0.14 -4.46 -39.49
CA ALA A 12 0.42 -3.68 -38.28
C ALA A 12 0.35 -2.15 -38.46
N ALA A 13 0.63 -1.62 -39.66
CA ALA A 13 0.54 -0.18 -39.94
C ALA A 13 -0.89 0.41 -39.84
N THR A 14 -1.94 -0.40 -40.02
CA THR A 14 -3.34 0.04 -39.91
C THR A 14 -3.92 -0.08 -38.49
N ASN A 15 -3.20 -0.73 -37.57
CA ASN A 15 -3.73 -1.01 -36.22
C ASN A 15 -3.42 0.13 -35.23
N TYR A 16 -2.41 0.95 -35.51
CA TYR A 16 -1.93 2.01 -34.60
C TYR A 16 -2.01 3.39 -35.25
N ILE A 17 -2.32 4.41 -34.43
CA ILE A 17 -2.31 5.83 -34.79
C ILE A 17 -1.36 6.57 -33.85
N SER A 18 -0.53 7.48 -34.37
CA SER A 18 0.35 8.29 -33.52
C SER A 18 -0.44 9.38 -32.79
N ARG A 19 0.00 9.78 -31.59
CA ARG A 19 -0.64 10.83 -30.77
C ARG A 19 -1.02 12.09 -31.57
N ASN A 20 -0.13 12.56 -32.43
CA ASN A 20 -0.37 13.78 -33.22
C ASN A 20 -1.42 13.59 -34.33
N GLN A 21 -1.63 12.36 -34.81
CA GLN A 21 -2.73 12.03 -35.73
C GLN A 21 -4.05 11.84 -34.97
N ALA A 22 -4.03 11.24 -33.78
CA ALA A 22 -5.21 11.10 -32.92
C ALA A 22 -5.77 12.47 -32.51
N LEU A 23 -4.90 13.41 -32.11
CA LEU A 23 -5.26 14.81 -31.83
C LEU A 23 -5.97 15.48 -33.02
N LYS A 24 -5.43 15.31 -34.23
CA LYS A 24 -6.04 15.84 -35.47
C LYS A 24 -7.37 15.18 -35.80
N LYS A 25 -7.52 13.86 -35.58
CA LYS A 25 -8.77 13.11 -35.84
C LYS A 25 -9.88 13.52 -34.87
N LEU A 26 -9.58 13.71 -33.58
CA LEU A 26 -10.55 14.08 -32.55
C LEU A 26 -10.78 15.61 -32.43
N GLN A 27 -9.94 16.43 -33.07
CA GLN A 27 -9.99 17.90 -33.02
C GLN A 27 -9.83 18.45 -31.58
N LEU A 28 -8.95 17.84 -30.79
CA LEU A 28 -8.70 18.18 -29.38
C LEU A 28 -7.35 18.89 -29.16
N SER A 29 -7.24 19.62 -28.05
CA SER A 29 -5.93 20.04 -27.54
C SER A 29 -5.24 18.88 -26.81
N LEU A 30 -3.92 18.97 -26.62
CA LEU A 30 -3.17 17.93 -25.90
C LEU A 30 -3.65 17.75 -24.43
N PRO A 31 -3.97 18.80 -23.66
CA PRO A 31 -4.62 18.65 -22.35
C PRO A 31 -5.98 17.93 -22.39
N ASP A 32 -6.89 18.32 -23.30
CA ASP A 32 -8.21 17.68 -23.39
C ASP A 32 -8.11 16.19 -23.76
N PHE A 33 -7.20 15.87 -24.68
CA PHE A 33 -6.93 14.51 -25.12
C PHE A 33 -6.37 13.64 -23.99
N ARG A 34 -5.39 14.15 -23.22
CA ARG A 34 -4.92 13.46 -22.01
C ARG A 34 -6.05 13.25 -21.01
N ARG A 35 -6.90 14.26 -20.78
CA ARG A 35 -8.04 14.18 -19.86
C ARG A 35 -9.03 13.08 -20.25
N ILE A 36 -9.45 13.01 -21.52
CA ILE A 36 -10.39 11.96 -21.95
C ILE A 36 -9.75 10.56 -22.01
N CYS A 37 -8.46 10.45 -22.37
CA CYS A 37 -7.74 9.18 -22.28
C CYS A 37 -7.69 8.64 -20.85
N ILE A 38 -7.47 9.48 -19.83
CA ILE A 38 -7.51 9.08 -18.41
C ILE A 38 -8.93 8.61 -18.04
N LEU A 39 -9.95 9.41 -18.35
CA LEU A 39 -11.35 9.08 -18.03
C LEU A 39 -11.79 7.72 -18.63
N LYS A 40 -11.43 7.44 -19.89
CA LYS A 40 -11.78 6.20 -20.59
C LYS A 40 -10.76 5.05 -20.45
N GLY A 41 -9.67 5.23 -19.71
CA GLY A 41 -8.65 4.17 -19.51
C GLY A 41 -7.90 3.79 -20.80
N ILE A 42 -7.59 4.77 -21.65
CA ILE A 42 -6.96 4.54 -22.96
C ILE A 42 -5.48 4.92 -22.88
N TYR A 43 -4.66 3.88 -22.72
CA TYR A 43 -3.23 3.97 -22.49
C TYR A 43 -2.42 3.97 -23.81
N PRO A 44 -1.20 4.56 -23.82
CA PRO A 44 -0.31 4.48 -24.97
C PRO A 44 0.25 3.06 -25.14
N VAL A 45 0.45 2.63 -26.39
CA VAL A 45 0.84 1.25 -26.74
C VAL A 45 2.13 1.21 -27.57
N GLU A 46 3.00 0.26 -27.24
CA GLU A 46 4.24 -0.05 -27.98
C GLU A 46 3.95 -1.01 -29.16
N PRO A 47 4.08 -0.58 -30.44
CA PRO A 47 3.83 -1.48 -31.57
C PRO A 47 5.01 -2.44 -31.81
N LYS A 48 4.74 -3.75 -31.79
CA LYS A 48 5.71 -4.85 -32.00
C LYS A 48 6.67 -4.68 -33.19
N ASN A 49 6.31 -3.89 -34.20
CA ASN A 49 7.13 -3.59 -35.38
C ASN A 49 7.20 -2.07 -35.63
N LYS A 50 7.89 -1.33 -34.75
CA LYS A 50 8.01 0.16 -34.79
C LYS A 50 8.34 0.70 -36.19
N LYS A 51 9.32 0.10 -36.90
CA LYS A 51 9.69 0.47 -38.29
C LYS A 51 8.54 0.34 -39.30
N LYS A 52 7.66 -0.68 -39.18
CA LYS A 52 6.53 -0.88 -40.13
C LYS A 52 5.42 0.14 -39.92
N VAL A 53 5.13 0.52 -38.67
CA VAL A 53 4.11 1.53 -38.33
C VAL A 53 4.59 2.94 -38.69
N ASN A 54 5.84 3.27 -38.35
CA ASN A 54 6.42 4.60 -38.53
C ASN A 54 6.97 4.86 -39.96
N LYS A 55 6.39 4.19 -40.97
CA LYS A 55 6.77 4.28 -42.41
C LYS A 55 8.28 4.14 -42.70
N GLY A 56 8.99 3.33 -41.92
CA GLY A 56 10.44 3.08 -42.02
C GLY A 56 11.29 3.75 -40.94
N SER A 57 10.81 4.83 -40.31
CA SER A 57 11.57 5.58 -39.31
C SER A 57 11.67 4.83 -37.97
N THR A 58 12.80 4.97 -37.28
CA THR A 58 13.03 4.46 -35.91
C THR A 58 12.68 5.47 -34.82
N ALA A 59 12.30 6.71 -35.16
CA ALA A 59 12.06 7.77 -34.18
C ALA A 59 10.99 7.39 -33.14
N ASN A 60 11.29 7.59 -31.86
CA ASN A 60 10.39 7.28 -30.76
C ASN A 60 9.13 8.16 -30.79
N LYS A 61 7.95 7.54 -30.71
CA LYS A 61 6.64 8.18 -30.82
C LYS A 61 5.61 7.42 -30.00
N THR A 62 4.73 8.15 -29.32
CA THR A 62 3.56 7.57 -28.64
C THR A 62 2.50 7.14 -29.67
N TYR A 63 2.06 5.88 -29.60
CA TYR A 63 0.96 5.33 -30.40
C TYR A 63 -0.21 4.91 -29.51
N TYR A 64 -1.39 4.80 -30.11
CA TYR A 64 -2.63 4.25 -29.56
C TYR A 64 -3.26 3.32 -30.61
N TYR A 65 -4.17 2.41 -30.26
CA TYR A 65 -4.87 1.66 -31.31
C TYR A 65 -5.89 2.53 -32.04
N ILE A 66 -6.13 2.26 -33.33
CA ILE A 66 -7.13 3.01 -34.11
C ILE A 66 -8.55 2.76 -33.59
N LYS A 67 -8.82 1.58 -33.02
CA LYS A 67 -10.10 1.21 -32.43
C LYS A 67 -10.46 2.13 -31.25
N ASP A 68 -9.56 2.27 -30.29
CA ASP A 68 -9.77 3.08 -29.08
C ASP A 68 -9.99 4.56 -29.44
N ILE A 69 -9.23 5.09 -30.40
CA ILE A 69 -9.40 6.46 -30.91
C ILE A 69 -10.67 6.63 -31.76
N GLN A 70 -11.24 5.55 -32.32
CA GLN A 70 -12.54 5.58 -32.98
C GLN A 70 -13.68 5.52 -31.95
N TYR A 71 -13.59 4.65 -30.95
CA TYR A 71 -14.52 4.58 -29.81
C TYR A 71 -14.60 5.94 -29.09
N LEU A 72 -13.44 6.55 -28.76
CA LEU A 72 -13.36 7.92 -28.23
C LEU A 72 -14.10 8.97 -29.07
N ALA A 73 -14.21 8.80 -30.39
CA ALA A 73 -14.84 9.80 -31.26
C ALA A 73 -16.36 9.88 -31.09
N HIS A 74 -16.99 8.87 -30.46
CA HIS A 74 -18.42 8.83 -30.15
C HIS A 74 -18.77 9.30 -28.73
N GLU A 75 -17.77 9.66 -27.91
CA GLU A 75 -17.96 10.02 -26.50
C GLU A 75 -18.71 11.34 -26.29
N PRO A 76 -19.79 11.36 -25.47
CA PRO A 76 -20.58 12.58 -25.24
C PRO A 76 -19.79 13.67 -24.50
N ILE A 77 -18.76 13.30 -23.73
CA ILE A 77 -17.87 14.26 -23.05
C ILE A 77 -17.13 15.16 -24.04
N LEU A 78 -16.85 14.71 -25.28
CA LEU A 78 -16.26 15.56 -26.32
C LEU A 78 -17.12 16.79 -26.62
N ASN A 79 -18.45 16.64 -26.60
CA ASN A 79 -19.36 17.75 -26.84
C ASN A 79 -19.35 18.73 -25.66
N LYS A 80 -19.26 18.24 -24.41
CA LYS A 80 -19.08 19.10 -23.24
C LYS A 80 -17.74 19.86 -23.24
N PHE A 81 -16.66 19.26 -23.75
CA PHE A 81 -15.39 19.98 -23.95
C PHE A 81 -15.49 21.06 -25.04
N ARG A 82 -16.32 20.85 -26.09
CA ARG A 82 -16.61 21.86 -27.11
C ARG A 82 -17.47 23.00 -26.56
N GLU A 83 -18.53 22.67 -25.81
CA GLU A 83 -19.36 23.64 -25.07
C GLU A 83 -18.52 24.51 -24.13
N PHE A 84 -17.63 23.91 -23.34
CA PHE A 84 -16.75 24.64 -22.41
C PHE A 84 -15.83 25.63 -23.14
N LYS A 85 -15.30 25.29 -24.32
CA LYS A 85 -14.53 26.22 -25.16
C LYS A 85 -15.37 27.35 -25.73
N ILE A 86 -16.63 27.09 -26.09
CA ILE A 86 -17.58 28.12 -26.52
C ILE A 86 -17.91 29.06 -25.36
N PHE A 87 -18.14 28.52 -24.15
CA PHE A 87 -18.32 29.27 -22.91
C PHE A 87 -17.11 30.17 -22.63
N LEU A 88 -15.89 29.64 -22.61
CA LEU A 88 -14.67 30.45 -22.40
C LEU A 88 -14.52 31.57 -23.43
N ARG A 89 -14.88 31.34 -24.70
CA ARG A 89 -14.87 32.37 -25.75
C ARG A 89 -15.95 33.43 -25.53
N LYS A 90 -17.16 33.05 -25.09
CA LYS A 90 -18.22 34.00 -24.71
C LYS A 90 -17.80 34.85 -23.50
N LEU A 91 -17.28 34.20 -22.45
CA LEU A 91 -16.83 34.86 -21.22
C LEU A 91 -15.71 35.88 -21.50
N LYS A 92 -14.68 35.49 -22.27
CA LYS A 92 -13.63 36.43 -22.71
C LYS A 92 -14.19 37.61 -23.52
N LYS A 93 -15.22 37.40 -24.35
CA LYS A 93 -15.87 38.49 -25.09
C LYS A 93 -16.70 39.42 -24.20
N ALA A 94 -17.36 38.91 -23.15
CA ALA A 94 -18.08 39.74 -22.18
C ALA A 94 -17.11 40.58 -21.33
N ILE A 95 -16.04 39.97 -20.84
CA ILE A 95 -14.98 40.66 -20.07
C ILE A 95 -14.31 41.75 -20.93
N ALA A 96 -13.93 41.45 -22.18
CA ALA A 96 -13.33 42.42 -23.11
C ALA A 96 -14.32 43.45 -23.68
N LYS A 97 -15.58 43.45 -23.23
CA LYS A 97 -16.59 44.48 -23.49
C LYS A 97 -17.04 45.19 -22.20
N GLU A 98 -16.41 44.86 -21.07
CA GLU A 98 -16.71 45.41 -19.74
C GLU A 98 -18.19 45.26 -19.34
N GLU A 99 -18.79 44.11 -19.70
CA GLU A 99 -20.18 43.75 -19.36
C GLU A 99 -20.22 42.81 -18.13
N PRO A 100 -20.17 43.30 -16.87
CA PRO A 100 -20.10 42.44 -15.68
C PRO A 100 -21.34 41.54 -15.54
N GLY A 101 -22.54 42.06 -15.82
CA GLY A 101 -23.79 41.31 -15.69
C GLY A 101 -23.96 40.17 -16.70
N THR A 102 -23.37 40.26 -17.90
CA THR A 102 -23.37 39.15 -18.86
C THR A 102 -22.25 38.15 -18.55
N ALA A 103 -21.11 38.61 -18.03
CA ALA A 103 -20.04 37.75 -17.53
C ALA A 103 -20.48 36.89 -16.34
N GLN A 104 -21.18 37.46 -15.34
CA GLN A 104 -21.75 36.74 -14.19
C GLN A 104 -22.71 35.64 -14.65
N ARG A 105 -23.75 36.00 -15.42
CA ARG A 105 -24.72 35.04 -15.98
C ARG A 105 -24.08 33.89 -16.76
N LEU A 106 -22.95 34.13 -17.42
CA LEU A 106 -22.18 33.08 -18.10
C LEU A 106 -21.46 32.16 -17.11
N VAL A 107 -20.87 32.70 -16.03
CA VAL A 107 -20.22 31.92 -14.97
C VAL A 107 -21.23 31.03 -14.22
N ASP A 108 -22.42 31.55 -13.95
CA ASP A 108 -23.51 30.77 -13.33
C ASP A 108 -23.92 29.59 -14.23
N ASN A 109 -23.99 29.83 -15.55
CA ASN A 109 -24.32 28.84 -16.57
C ASN A 109 -23.09 28.08 -17.12
N LYS A 110 -22.03 27.93 -16.30
CA LYS A 110 -20.81 27.18 -16.64
C LYS A 110 -21.15 25.71 -16.97
N PRO A 111 -20.83 25.19 -18.17
CA PRO A 111 -21.18 23.82 -18.54
C PRO A 111 -20.34 22.80 -17.76
N ILE A 112 -21.00 22.02 -16.90
CA ILE A 112 -20.43 20.90 -16.15
C ILE A 112 -20.73 19.59 -16.91
N TYR A 113 -19.80 18.64 -16.88
CA TYR A 113 -20.00 17.29 -17.41
C TYR A 113 -20.04 16.28 -16.25
N LYS A 114 -20.84 15.22 -16.40
CA LYS A 114 -20.94 14.10 -15.46
C LYS A 114 -20.13 12.89 -15.96
N LEU A 115 -19.71 12.03 -15.03
CA LEU A 115 -18.93 10.81 -15.32
C LEU A 115 -19.74 9.51 -15.17
N ASP A 116 -20.98 9.61 -14.73
CA ASP A 116 -21.86 8.52 -14.31
C ASP A 116 -21.96 7.39 -15.35
N HIS A 117 -21.98 7.74 -16.64
CA HIS A 117 -22.02 6.79 -17.76
C HIS A 117 -20.70 6.04 -17.94
N ILE A 118 -19.56 6.71 -17.79
CA ILE A 118 -18.23 6.09 -17.88
C ILE A 118 -18.00 5.14 -16.70
N LEU A 119 -18.43 5.54 -15.50
CA LEU A 119 -18.30 4.69 -14.31
C LEU A 119 -19.13 3.41 -14.44
N LYS A 120 -20.39 3.51 -14.90
CA LYS A 120 -21.26 2.33 -15.14
C LYS A 120 -20.82 1.44 -16.31
N GLU A 121 -20.11 2.00 -17.28
CA GLU A 121 -19.57 1.25 -18.43
C GLU A 121 -18.24 0.55 -18.07
N ARG A 122 -17.41 1.17 -17.22
CA ARG A 122 -16.17 0.56 -16.71
C ARG A 122 -16.44 -0.47 -15.62
N TYR A 123 -17.41 -0.22 -14.75
CA TYR A 123 -17.79 -1.09 -13.63
C TYR A 123 -19.27 -1.48 -13.76
N PRO A 124 -19.58 -2.59 -14.48
CA PRO A 124 -20.94 -3.08 -14.64
C PRO A 124 -21.55 -3.60 -13.33
N THR A 125 -20.71 -4.11 -12.42
CA THR A 125 -21.11 -4.54 -11.07
C THR A 125 -20.47 -3.66 -10.00
N PHE A 126 -21.07 -3.63 -8.81
CA PHE A 126 -20.50 -2.94 -7.65
C PHE A 126 -19.19 -3.58 -7.18
N ILE A 127 -19.07 -4.91 -7.25
CA ILE A 127 -17.87 -5.66 -6.83
C ILE A 127 -16.67 -5.26 -7.70
N ASP A 128 -16.86 -5.05 -9.01
CA ASP A 128 -15.79 -4.57 -9.90
C ASP A 128 -15.33 -3.15 -9.54
N ALA A 129 -16.22 -2.30 -9.04
CA ALA A 129 -15.87 -0.96 -8.54
C ALA A 129 -15.15 -1.01 -7.18
N VAL A 130 -15.41 -2.02 -6.34
CA VAL A 130 -14.71 -2.24 -5.07
C VAL A 130 -13.28 -2.73 -5.27
N ARG A 131 -13.03 -3.57 -6.30
CA ARG A 131 -11.67 -4.06 -6.64
C ARG A 131 -10.70 -2.97 -7.07
N ASP A 132 -11.20 -1.96 -7.78
CA ASP A 132 -10.41 -0.80 -8.26
C ASP A 132 -10.33 0.34 -7.21
N LEU A 133 -10.83 0.13 -5.99
CA LEU A 133 -11.03 1.19 -4.99
C LEU A 133 -9.74 1.60 -4.25
N ASP A 134 -8.77 0.68 -4.11
CA ASP A 134 -7.48 0.83 -3.40
C ASP A 134 -6.69 2.08 -3.84
N ASP A 135 -6.45 2.21 -5.15
CA ASP A 135 -5.77 3.36 -5.78
C ASP A 135 -6.55 4.66 -5.57
N ALA A 136 -7.88 4.60 -5.69
CA ALA A 136 -8.75 5.76 -5.58
C ALA A 136 -8.78 6.31 -4.15
N LEU A 137 -8.87 5.43 -3.14
CA LEU A 137 -8.81 5.80 -1.72
C LEU A 137 -7.46 6.41 -1.35
N SER A 138 -6.37 5.74 -1.73
CA SER A 138 -5.01 6.20 -1.44
C SER A 138 -4.76 7.61 -2.02
N MET A 139 -5.24 7.87 -3.24
CA MET A 139 -5.18 9.21 -3.85
C MET A 139 -6.10 10.25 -3.17
N VAL A 140 -7.32 9.87 -2.75
CA VAL A 140 -8.23 10.78 -2.03
C VAL A 140 -7.66 11.16 -0.66
N LEU A 141 -7.08 10.21 0.07
CA LEU A 141 -6.44 10.42 1.36
C LEU A 141 -5.21 11.33 1.22
N LEU A 142 -4.36 11.10 0.22
CA LEU A 142 -3.24 11.98 -0.11
C LEU A 142 -3.69 13.42 -0.45
N PHE A 143 -4.73 13.60 -1.25
CA PHE A 143 -5.29 14.93 -1.52
C PHE A 143 -6.02 15.57 -0.33
N SER A 144 -6.32 14.82 0.74
CA SER A 144 -6.89 15.36 1.98
C SER A 144 -5.85 15.88 2.98
N THR A 145 -4.58 15.46 2.86
CA THR A 145 -3.45 15.96 3.66
C THR A 145 -2.63 17.04 2.93
N MET A 146 -2.67 17.09 1.60
CA MET A 146 -1.97 18.12 0.82
C MET A 146 -2.49 19.55 1.10
N PRO A 147 -1.60 20.55 1.24
CA PRO A 147 -2.00 21.95 1.37
C PRO A 147 -2.57 22.52 0.06
N GLN A 148 -3.42 23.53 0.19
CA GLN A 148 -3.91 24.31 -0.95
C GLN A 148 -2.75 25.00 -1.68
N THR A 149 -2.78 24.99 -3.02
CA THR A 149 -1.82 25.69 -3.89
C THR A 149 -2.54 26.22 -5.13
N ASP A 150 -1.91 27.08 -5.94
CA ASP A 150 -2.48 27.60 -7.20
C ASP A 150 -2.96 26.50 -8.18
N LYS A 151 -2.46 25.27 -8.02
CA LYS A 151 -2.82 24.10 -8.83
C LYS A 151 -3.87 23.21 -8.15
N ILE A 152 -3.98 23.25 -6.82
CA ILE A 152 -4.85 22.39 -6.00
C ILE A 152 -5.93 23.26 -5.36
N GLN A 153 -7.13 23.23 -5.94
CA GLN A 153 -8.25 24.06 -5.51
C GLN A 153 -8.78 23.64 -4.12
N ALA A 154 -9.11 24.62 -3.28
CA ALA A 154 -9.64 24.41 -1.92
C ALA A 154 -10.84 23.46 -1.89
N ASP A 155 -11.76 23.60 -2.86
CA ASP A 155 -12.96 22.78 -2.99
C ASP A 155 -12.63 21.29 -3.17
N VAL A 156 -11.53 20.96 -3.87
CA VAL A 156 -11.09 19.58 -4.09
C VAL A 156 -10.53 18.99 -2.81
N VAL A 157 -9.66 19.71 -2.09
CA VAL A 157 -9.13 19.27 -0.79
C VAL A 157 -10.27 19.09 0.22
N LYS A 158 -11.25 19.99 0.23
CA LYS A 158 -12.44 19.91 1.09
C LYS A 158 -13.33 18.71 0.73
N GLN A 159 -13.52 18.40 -0.55
CA GLN A 159 -14.25 17.21 -0.99
C GLN A 159 -13.50 15.92 -0.63
N CYS A 160 -12.18 15.86 -0.88
CA CYS A 160 -11.34 14.73 -0.49
C CYS A 160 -11.40 14.49 1.02
N LYS A 161 -11.19 15.53 1.85
CA LYS A 161 -11.28 15.41 3.31
C LYS A 161 -12.66 14.96 3.81
N ARG A 162 -13.75 15.39 3.16
CA ARG A 162 -15.10 14.91 3.49
C ARG A 162 -15.25 13.41 3.15
N LEU A 163 -14.85 13.00 1.94
CA LEU A 163 -14.92 11.61 1.49
C LEU A 163 -14.06 10.68 2.35
N SER A 164 -12.85 11.11 2.76
CA SER A 164 -11.99 10.36 3.69
C SER A 164 -12.70 10.06 5.01
N VAL A 165 -13.35 11.06 5.61
CA VAL A 165 -14.08 10.92 6.88
C VAL A 165 -15.37 10.10 6.71
N GLU A 166 -16.10 10.30 5.60
CA GLU A 166 -17.29 9.49 5.25
C GLU A 166 -16.93 7.99 5.13
N PHE A 167 -15.80 7.68 4.49
CA PHE A 167 -15.30 6.30 4.32
C PHE A 167 -14.74 5.70 5.63
N GLN A 168 -13.98 6.46 6.40
CA GLN A 168 -13.51 6.02 7.73
C GLN A 168 -14.68 5.73 8.67
N HIS A 169 -15.71 6.59 8.68
CA HIS A 169 -16.91 6.36 9.48
C HIS A 169 -17.68 5.11 9.05
N TYR A 170 -17.75 4.83 7.74
CA TYR A 170 -18.31 3.57 7.22
C TYR A 170 -17.56 2.34 7.76
N ILE A 171 -16.21 2.34 7.77
CA ILE A 171 -15.41 1.21 8.27
C ILE A 171 -15.55 1.01 9.79
N ILE A 172 -15.65 2.11 10.56
CA ILE A 172 -15.95 2.03 12.01
C ILE A 172 -17.32 1.38 12.23
N ALA A 173 -18.34 1.81 11.48
CA ALA A 173 -19.70 1.30 11.62
C ALA A 173 -19.89 -0.15 11.13
N SER A 174 -19.14 -0.57 10.10
CA SER A 174 -19.15 -1.95 9.57
C SER A 174 -18.28 -2.92 10.36
N LYS A 175 -17.34 -2.42 11.18
CA LYS A 175 -16.26 -3.20 11.82
C LYS A 175 -15.48 -4.06 10.81
N SER A 176 -15.27 -3.53 9.60
CA SER A 176 -14.67 -4.28 8.49
C SER A 176 -13.15 -4.22 8.40
N LEU A 177 -12.47 -3.50 9.29
CA LEU A 177 -11.00 -3.46 9.34
C LEU A 177 -10.41 -4.86 9.65
N ARG A 178 -9.29 -5.20 9.02
CA ARG A 178 -8.64 -6.52 9.11
C ARG A 178 -7.15 -6.42 9.47
N LYS A 179 -6.37 -5.69 8.67
CA LYS A 179 -4.93 -5.51 8.89
C LYS A 179 -4.56 -4.04 8.99
N VAL A 180 -3.53 -3.74 9.79
CA VAL A 180 -2.91 -2.43 9.93
C VAL A 180 -1.40 -2.63 9.93
N PHE A 181 -0.65 -1.84 9.17
CA PHE A 181 0.81 -1.85 9.17
C PHE A 181 1.36 -0.43 9.11
N LEU A 182 2.20 -0.07 10.07
CA LEU A 182 2.91 1.20 10.08
C LEU A 182 4.21 1.02 9.29
N SER A 183 4.30 1.70 8.15
CA SER A 183 5.50 1.75 7.30
C SER A 183 6.11 3.15 7.38
N ILE A 184 7.28 3.36 6.76
CA ILE A 184 7.93 4.68 6.63
C ILE A 184 7.09 5.63 5.74
N LYS A 185 6.37 5.09 4.73
CA LYS A 185 5.48 5.89 3.85
C LYS A 185 4.25 6.49 4.56
N GLY A 186 3.81 5.86 5.64
CA GLY A 186 2.45 6.02 6.17
C GLY A 186 1.89 4.70 6.69
N VAL A 187 0.61 4.71 7.03
CA VAL A 187 -0.11 3.54 7.56
C VAL A 187 -0.90 2.87 6.46
N TYR A 188 -0.62 1.59 6.25
CA TYR A 188 -1.37 0.70 5.38
C TYR A 188 -2.54 0.12 6.18
N PHE A 189 -3.75 0.20 5.62
CA PHE A 189 -4.95 -0.42 6.18
C PHE A 189 -5.55 -1.38 5.15
N GLN A 190 -6.00 -2.54 5.61
CA GLN A 190 -6.81 -3.47 4.83
C GLN A 190 -8.15 -3.67 5.53
N ALA A 191 -9.25 -3.51 4.80
CA ALA A 191 -10.60 -3.84 5.25
C ALA A 191 -11.33 -4.74 4.25
N GLU A 192 -12.33 -5.46 4.72
CA GLU A 192 -13.11 -6.42 3.94
C GLU A 192 -14.47 -5.83 3.57
N ILE A 193 -14.67 -5.50 2.29
CA ILE A 193 -15.88 -4.85 1.80
C ILE A 193 -16.56 -5.78 0.79
N GLN A 194 -17.70 -6.37 1.19
CA GLN A 194 -18.42 -7.39 0.40
C GLN A 194 -17.49 -8.51 -0.10
N ASP A 195 -16.82 -9.16 0.86
CA ASP A 195 -15.92 -10.29 0.66
C ASP A 195 -14.73 -10.00 -0.29
N GLN A 196 -14.43 -8.72 -0.56
CA GLN A 196 -13.23 -8.28 -1.25
C GLN A 196 -12.31 -7.53 -0.27
N PRO A 197 -11.02 -7.90 -0.17
CA PRO A 197 -10.04 -7.14 0.58
C PRO A 197 -9.69 -5.85 -0.18
N VAL A 198 -9.89 -4.71 0.47
CA VAL A 198 -9.60 -3.36 -0.01
C VAL A 198 -8.44 -2.81 0.82
N THR A 199 -7.34 -2.42 0.17
CA THR A 199 -6.10 -1.99 0.82
C THR A 199 -5.74 -0.56 0.42
N TRP A 200 -5.50 0.33 1.38
CA TRP A 200 -5.14 1.72 1.09
C TRP A 200 -4.08 2.26 2.05
N ILE A 201 -3.40 3.32 1.61
CA ILE A 201 -2.35 3.99 2.39
C ILE A 201 -2.87 5.34 2.87
N VAL A 202 -2.75 5.60 4.18
CA VAL A 202 -2.86 6.94 4.77
C VAL A 202 -1.44 7.47 4.98
N PRO A 203 -1.00 8.52 4.27
CA PRO A 203 0.30 9.13 4.53
C PRO A 203 0.31 9.78 5.93
N TYR A 204 1.46 9.78 6.60
CA TYR A 204 1.63 10.64 7.77
C TYR A 204 1.57 12.13 7.36
N GLN A 205 1.48 13.03 8.33
CA GLN A 205 1.46 14.47 8.08
C GLN A 205 2.88 15.04 7.75
N PHE A 206 3.85 14.15 7.45
CA PHE A 206 5.21 14.40 6.94
C PHE A 206 5.65 13.19 6.04
N CYS A 207 6.75 13.30 5.28
CA CYS A 207 7.15 12.41 4.15
C CYS A 207 8.65 11.99 4.23
N GLN A 208 9.24 10.99 3.54
CA GLN A 208 8.88 9.87 2.60
C GLN A 208 10.13 8.92 2.55
N GLU A 209 10.21 7.70 2.01
CA GLU A 209 9.29 6.86 1.20
C GLU A 209 9.26 5.39 1.74
N SER A 210 9.56 4.22 1.11
CA SER A 210 10.05 3.71 -0.20
C SER A 210 9.46 2.30 -0.49
N GLU A 211 9.81 1.59 -1.59
CA GLU A 211 9.04 0.42 -2.12
C GLU A 211 9.61 -1.00 -1.89
N ASP A 212 8.69 -1.98 -1.79
CA ASP A 212 8.87 -3.45 -1.67
C ASP A 212 7.95 -4.22 -2.66
N ALA A 213 8.25 -5.49 -3.00
CA ALA A 213 7.27 -6.42 -3.60
C ALA A 213 7.69 -7.92 -3.65
N LYS A 214 6.84 -8.82 -3.10
CA LYS A 214 6.61 -10.26 -3.44
C LYS A 214 5.53 -10.84 -2.51
N ALA A 215 4.78 -11.89 -2.90
CA ALA A 215 3.62 -12.37 -2.09
C ALA A 215 3.09 -13.79 -2.43
N GLN A 216 2.22 -14.27 -1.52
CA GLN A 216 1.12 -15.28 -1.65
C GLN A 216 1.37 -16.76 -1.31
N GLU A 217 0.86 -17.20 -0.15
CA GLU A 217 0.01 -18.41 -0.01
C GLU A 217 -0.87 -18.54 1.27
N ALA A 218 -0.73 -17.71 2.32
CA ALA A 218 -1.29 -18.02 3.68
C ALA A 218 -2.77 -17.60 3.93
N ILE A 219 -3.47 -17.07 2.92
CA ILE A 219 -4.84 -16.50 2.92
C ILE A 219 -5.91 -17.33 3.68
N LYS A 220 -5.72 -18.63 3.90
CA LYS A 220 -6.74 -19.53 4.47
C LYS A 220 -6.89 -19.52 5.99
N LYS A 221 -5.89 -19.09 6.78
CA LYS A 221 -6.03 -19.06 8.26
C LYS A 221 -6.78 -17.83 8.75
N GLU A 222 -6.53 -16.67 8.13
CA GLU A 222 -6.90 -15.35 8.65
C GLU A 222 -8.41 -15.20 8.92
N LEU A 223 -9.25 -15.78 8.06
CA LEU A 223 -10.71 -15.70 8.16
C LEU A 223 -11.26 -16.06 9.56
N GLN A 224 -10.71 -17.09 10.22
CA GLN A 224 -11.21 -17.54 11.53
C GLN A 224 -10.81 -16.62 12.70
N GLU A 225 -9.72 -15.87 12.58
CA GLU A 225 -9.27 -14.91 13.60
C GLU A 225 -10.05 -13.60 13.49
N THR A 226 -10.40 -13.18 12.26
CA THR A 226 -11.05 -11.89 12.01
C THR A 226 -12.43 -11.74 12.65
N GLU A 227 -13.09 -12.83 13.02
CA GLU A 227 -14.35 -12.82 13.77
C GLU A 227 -14.13 -12.39 15.22
N LYS A 228 -13.08 -12.92 15.88
CA LYS A 228 -12.73 -12.61 17.27
C LYS A 228 -12.32 -11.15 17.44
N LEU A 229 -11.61 -10.60 16.45
CA LEU A 229 -11.05 -9.24 16.50
C LEU A 229 -12.13 -8.13 16.51
N LYS A 230 -13.33 -8.36 15.96
CA LYS A 230 -14.38 -7.32 15.76
C LYS A 230 -14.81 -6.62 17.06
N ASN A 231 -14.64 -7.26 18.22
CA ASN A 231 -15.00 -6.71 19.54
C ASN A 231 -13.80 -6.64 20.52
N LEU A 232 -12.55 -6.73 20.03
CA LEU A 232 -11.34 -6.86 20.86
C LEU A 232 -11.21 -5.83 21.98
N PHE A 233 -11.76 -4.62 21.81
CA PHE A 233 -11.68 -3.53 22.78
C PHE A 233 -13.04 -3.09 23.32
N SER A 234 -14.11 -3.89 23.22
CA SER A 234 -15.48 -3.45 23.58
C SER A 234 -15.65 -2.93 25.00
N ASP A 235 -14.89 -3.47 25.96
CA ASP A 235 -14.91 -3.06 27.37
C ASP A 235 -13.77 -2.10 27.74
N CYS A 236 -12.94 -1.70 26.76
CA CYS A 236 -11.75 -0.89 26.99
C CYS A 236 -12.03 0.61 26.79
N LYS A 237 -11.90 1.38 27.87
CA LYS A 237 -11.77 2.84 27.84
C LYS A 237 -10.31 3.25 27.77
N VAL A 238 -9.94 3.93 26.68
CA VAL A 238 -8.56 4.31 26.37
C VAL A 238 -8.41 5.83 26.37
N PHE A 239 -7.42 6.35 27.08
CA PHE A 239 -7.02 7.75 27.02
C PHE A 239 -5.73 7.92 26.20
N LEU A 240 -5.73 8.87 25.27
CA LEU A 240 -4.56 9.19 24.43
C LEU A 240 -3.90 10.48 24.91
N SER A 241 -2.57 10.45 25.09
CA SER A 241 -1.80 11.66 25.38
C SER A 241 -1.51 12.49 24.13
N ARG A 242 -1.21 13.77 24.35
CA ARG A 242 -0.96 14.82 23.33
C ARG A 242 0.08 14.47 22.25
N GLU A 243 1.00 13.57 22.56
CA GLU A 243 2.18 13.30 21.72
C GLU A 243 1.92 12.15 20.72
N VAL A 244 0.87 11.38 20.95
CA VAL A 244 0.52 10.17 20.21
C VAL A 244 -0.30 10.53 18.96
N PRO A 245 -0.09 9.90 17.78
CA PRO A 245 -0.81 10.23 16.54
C PRO A 245 -2.31 9.85 16.58
N ARG A 246 -3.11 10.73 17.21
CA ARG A 246 -4.52 10.54 17.54
C ARG A 246 -5.39 10.07 16.37
N GLU A 247 -5.25 10.66 15.19
CA GLU A 247 -6.12 10.35 14.03
C GLU A 247 -6.07 8.86 13.64
N ILE A 248 -4.90 8.23 13.74
CA ILE A 248 -4.69 6.82 13.42
C ILE A 248 -5.22 5.93 14.54
N LEU A 249 -4.86 6.19 15.81
CA LEU A 249 -5.25 5.33 16.92
C LEU A 249 -6.75 5.41 17.23
N VAL A 250 -7.38 6.59 17.17
CA VAL A 250 -8.83 6.74 17.36
C VAL A 250 -9.60 5.96 16.29
N PHE A 251 -9.11 5.94 15.04
CA PHE A 251 -9.71 5.14 13.97
C PHE A 251 -9.60 3.64 14.28
N VAL A 252 -8.40 3.14 14.57
CA VAL A 252 -8.16 1.70 14.85
C VAL A 252 -8.95 1.22 16.06
N LEU A 253 -8.84 1.91 17.20
CA LEU A 253 -9.51 1.52 18.46
C LEU A 253 -11.04 1.49 18.29
N ARG A 254 -11.63 2.49 17.61
CA ARG A 254 -13.09 2.53 17.37
C ARG A 254 -13.55 1.45 16.38
N CYS A 255 -12.76 1.07 15.38
CA CYS A 255 -13.08 -0.06 14.49
C CYS A 255 -13.22 -1.39 15.25
N PHE A 256 -12.48 -1.56 16.36
CA PHE A 256 -12.52 -2.76 17.21
C PHE A 256 -13.37 -2.58 18.48
N GLY A 257 -14.15 -1.50 18.58
CA GLY A 257 -15.17 -1.25 19.61
C GLY A 257 -14.75 -0.45 20.84
N GLY A 258 -13.50 0.03 20.92
CA GLY A 258 -12.99 0.74 22.09
C GLY A 258 -13.53 2.17 22.24
N GLU A 259 -13.81 2.56 23.48
CA GLU A 259 -14.08 3.96 23.84
C GLU A 259 -12.77 4.73 23.94
N VAL A 260 -12.68 5.88 23.24
CA VAL A 260 -11.44 6.67 23.18
C VAL A 260 -11.69 8.15 23.39
N SER A 261 -10.93 8.74 24.32
CA SER A 261 -10.86 10.17 24.62
C SER A 261 -9.41 10.67 24.61
N TRP A 262 -9.25 11.99 24.70
CA TRP A 262 -8.00 12.75 24.68
C TRP A 262 -8.20 14.05 25.49
N GLN A 263 -7.15 14.86 25.66
CA GLN A 263 -7.28 16.10 26.42
C GLN A 263 -8.17 17.12 25.68
N SER A 264 -9.22 17.63 26.34
CA SER A 264 -10.26 18.49 25.72
C SER A 264 -9.73 19.82 25.13
N SER A 265 -8.52 20.22 25.54
CA SER A 265 -7.73 21.33 25.00
C SER A 265 -7.19 21.09 23.58
N GLU A 266 -7.07 19.84 23.12
CA GLU A 266 -6.43 19.48 21.86
C GLU A 266 -7.39 19.40 20.67
N ALA A 267 -8.63 18.95 20.90
CA ALA A 267 -9.69 18.92 19.90
C ALA A 267 -11.07 18.68 20.52
N ILE A 268 -12.07 19.26 19.85
CA ILE A 268 -13.50 19.01 20.09
C ILE A 268 -13.79 17.51 19.95
N GLY A 269 -14.61 16.96 20.86
CA GLY A 269 -15.07 15.57 20.81
C GLY A 269 -14.45 14.62 21.83
N ALA A 270 -13.64 15.13 22.77
CA ALA A 270 -13.27 14.39 23.98
C ALA A 270 -14.52 14.05 24.81
N THR A 271 -14.60 12.83 25.34
CA THR A 271 -15.76 12.29 26.08
C THR A 271 -15.52 12.15 27.57
N PHE A 272 -14.28 11.89 27.99
CA PHE A 272 -13.84 11.81 29.39
C PHE A 272 -12.46 12.46 29.59
N HIS A 273 -12.22 12.96 30.80
CA HIS A 273 -10.97 13.60 31.21
C HIS A 273 -9.95 12.57 31.74
N GLU A 274 -8.68 12.96 31.75
CA GLU A 274 -7.51 12.16 32.17
C GLU A 274 -7.66 11.61 33.60
N ASN A 275 -8.22 12.40 34.53
CA ASN A 275 -8.44 12.02 35.93
C ASN A 275 -9.75 11.23 36.15
N CYS A 276 -10.13 10.34 35.22
CA CYS A 276 -11.37 9.57 35.31
C CYS A 276 -11.08 8.11 35.70
N ASP A 277 -11.52 7.70 36.89
CA ASP A 277 -11.35 6.35 37.45
C ASP A 277 -11.93 5.20 36.59
N SER A 278 -12.69 5.52 35.52
CA SER A 278 -13.18 4.52 34.56
C SER A 278 -12.26 4.29 33.35
N ILE A 279 -11.10 4.96 33.26
CA ILE A 279 -10.09 4.70 32.24
C ILE A 279 -9.41 3.36 32.52
N THR A 280 -9.36 2.48 31.53
CA THR A 280 -8.72 1.15 31.62
C THR A 280 -7.26 1.16 31.16
N HIS A 281 -6.94 2.03 30.19
CA HIS A 281 -5.63 2.08 29.52
C HIS A 281 -5.29 3.53 29.16
N GLN A 282 -4.02 3.91 29.32
CA GLN A 282 -3.50 5.21 28.88
C GLN A 282 -2.32 4.98 27.93
N ILE A 283 -2.37 5.57 26.74
CA ILE A 283 -1.30 5.46 25.73
C ILE A 283 -0.46 6.74 25.75
N VAL A 284 0.85 6.57 25.99
CA VAL A 284 1.84 7.66 26.06
C VAL A 284 3.14 7.20 25.40
N ASP A 285 3.79 8.09 24.65
CA ASP A 285 5.08 7.84 23.99
C ASP A 285 6.28 8.17 24.91
N ARG A 286 6.16 9.18 25.77
CA ARG A 286 7.16 9.53 26.79
C ARG A 286 6.85 8.99 28.19
N PRO A 287 7.88 8.71 29.02
CA PRO A 287 7.69 8.36 30.42
C PRO A 287 7.13 9.57 31.21
N VAL A 288 5.98 9.38 31.86
CA VAL A 288 5.31 10.38 32.70
C VAL A 288 5.68 10.14 34.17
N TYR A 289 6.06 11.20 34.88
CA TYR A 289 6.25 11.17 36.33
C TYR A 289 4.92 11.33 37.07
N GLY A 290 4.04 10.32 36.97
CA GLY A 290 2.77 10.27 37.71
C GLY A 290 1.80 9.22 37.17
N HIS A 291 1.19 8.45 38.08
CA HIS A 291 0.06 7.52 37.86
C HIS A 291 0.24 6.47 36.76
N THR A 292 1.13 5.50 37.01
CA THR A 292 1.32 4.33 36.14
C THR A 292 0.19 3.31 36.30
N TYR A 293 -0.60 3.09 35.24
CA TYR A 293 -1.48 1.93 35.12
C TYR A 293 -0.81 0.87 34.23
N LEU A 294 -0.65 -0.35 34.77
CA LEU A 294 0.12 -1.45 34.17
C LEU A 294 -0.75 -2.38 33.31
N SER A 295 -0.21 -2.88 32.20
CA SER A 295 -0.69 -4.15 31.60
C SER A 295 0.34 -4.95 30.80
N ARG A 296 1.36 -4.33 30.16
CA ARG A 296 2.52 -5.03 29.58
C ARG A 296 3.84 -4.29 29.79
N PHE A 297 4.91 -5.03 30.09
CA PHE A 297 6.25 -4.49 30.34
C PHE A 297 7.04 -4.22 29.05
N ASP A 298 6.83 -5.03 28.03
CA ASP A 298 7.62 -5.07 26.78
C ASP A 298 7.39 -3.86 25.85
N TYR A 299 6.34 -3.09 26.16
CA TYR A 299 5.92 -1.89 25.44
C TYR A 299 5.96 -0.62 26.32
N PHE A 300 6.64 -0.68 27.46
CA PHE A 300 6.69 0.43 28.42
C PHE A 300 7.65 1.55 27.94
N PRO A 301 7.32 2.85 28.13
CA PRO A 301 8.19 3.95 27.71
C PRO A 301 9.61 3.86 28.27
N GLY A 302 10.60 3.66 27.39
CA GLY A 302 12.01 3.48 27.74
C GLY A 302 12.54 2.04 27.66
N VAL A 303 11.69 1.06 27.32
CA VAL A 303 12.10 -0.33 27.01
C VAL A 303 12.46 -0.46 25.51
N GLU A 304 13.41 -1.34 25.17
CA GLU A 304 13.70 -1.68 23.77
C GLU A 304 12.54 -2.51 23.19
N LEU A 305 11.78 -1.92 22.26
CA LEU A 305 10.55 -2.50 21.73
C LEU A 305 10.83 -3.71 20.81
N PRO A 306 9.97 -4.74 20.81
CA PRO A 306 10.06 -5.86 19.87
C PRO A 306 9.83 -5.41 18.41
N PRO A 307 10.39 -6.12 17.42
CA PRO A 307 10.35 -5.72 16.01
C PRO A 307 8.93 -5.73 15.43
N HIS A 308 8.55 -4.65 14.73
CA HIS A 308 7.26 -4.54 14.06
C HIS A 308 7.25 -5.33 12.74
N LEU A 309 6.71 -6.55 12.77
CA LEU A 309 6.58 -7.40 11.58
C LEU A 309 5.37 -6.99 10.72
N SER A 310 5.50 -7.11 9.40
CA SER A 310 4.42 -6.79 8.48
C SER A 310 3.42 -7.95 8.34
N PRO A 311 2.12 -7.77 8.66
CA PRO A 311 1.09 -8.79 8.48
C PRO A 311 0.70 -9.00 7.00
N PHE A 312 1.43 -8.36 6.07
CA PHE A 312 1.32 -8.55 4.63
C PHE A 312 2.46 -9.42 4.05
N VAL A 313 3.41 -9.89 4.88
CA VAL A 313 4.61 -10.64 4.44
C VAL A 313 4.63 -12.05 5.05
N GLU A 314 4.09 -12.98 4.27
CA GLU A 314 4.08 -14.43 4.51
C GLU A 314 5.45 -15.05 4.16
N GLU A 315 5.89 -16.07 4.90
CA GLU A 315 7.26 -16.63 4.80
C GLU A 315 7.34 -17.83 3.87
N GLN A 316 8.42 -17.92 3.06
CA GLN A 316 8.71 -19.07 2.20
C GLN A 316 9.92 -19.88 2.68
N GLU A 317 9.90 -21.19 2.44
CA GLU A 317 10.94 -22.12 2.87
C GLU A 317 12.27 -21.86 2.15
N GLY A 318 13.17 -21.13 2.82
CA GLY A 318 14.50 -20.78 2.31
C GLY A 318 14.82 -19.29 2.23
N ASP A 319 13.86 -18.40 2.53
CA ASP A 319 14.16 -16.98 2.71
C ASP A 319 15.00 -16.72 3.98
N TYR A 320 15.75 -15.61 3.99
CA TYR A 320 16.54 -15.22 5.16
C TYR A 320 15.63 -14.58 6.22
N VAL A 321 15.06 -15.41 7.09
CA VAL A 321 14.41 -14.96 8.33
C VAL A 321 15.50 -14.38 9.26
N PRO A 322 15.42 -13.10 9.67
CA PRO A 322 16.35 -12.52 10.64
C PRO A 322 16.27 -13.27 11.99
N PRO A 323 17.38 -13.38 12.75
CA PRO A 323 17.40 -14.16 13.99
C PRO A 323 16.40 -13.64 15.04
N GLU A 324 16.13 -12.33 15.08
CA GLU A 324 15.08 -11.73 15.91
C GLU A 324 13.68 -12.31 15.61
N ARG A 325 13.37 -12.49 14.32
CA ARG A 325 12.08 -13.04 13.85
C ARG A 325 11.99 -14.55 14.08
N GLN A 326 13.14 -15.26 14.06
CA GLN A 326 13.19 -16.68 14.45
C GLN A 326 12.88 -16.86 15.94
N ALA A 327 13.49 -16.04 16.82
CA ALA A 327 13.28 -16.11 18.26
C ALA A 327 11.79 -15.91 18.64
N MET A 328 11.12 -14.90 18.09
CA MET A 328 9.68 -14.68 18.37
C MET A 328 8.80 -15.83 17.88
N LEU A 329 9.15 -16.50 16.77
CA LEU A 329 8.42 -17.67 16.25
C LEU A 329 8.71 -18.97 17.03
N GLU A 330 9.75 -19.00 17.86
CA GLU A 330 10.02 -20.08 18.83
C GLU A 330 9.33 -19.78 20.17
N GLU A 331 9.32 -18.53 20.62
CA GLU A 331 8.63 -18.06 21.84
C GLU A 331 7.09 -18.16 21.72
N GLN A 332 6.53 -17.83 20.56
CA GLN A 332 5.11 -18.05 20.25
C GLN A 332 4.74 -19.55 20.28
N ARG A 333 5.62 -20.42 19.77
CA ARG A 333 5.39 -21.87 19.84
C ARG A 333 5.54 -22.44 21.25
N GLN A 334 6.40 -21.86 22.08
CA GLN A 334 6.53 -22.24 23.49
C GLN A 334 5.31 -21.80 24.32
N THR A 335 4.70 -20.66 23.99
CA THR A 335 3.44 -20.21 24.64
C THR A 335 2.23 -21.01 24.17
N GLU A 336 2.09 -21.30 22.87
CA GLU A 336 1.06 -22.24 22.36
C GLU A 336 1.20 -23.67 22.96
N ALA A 337 2.43 -24.15 23.15
CA ALA A 337 2.67 -25.43 23.81
C ALA A 337 2.30 -25.40 25.31
N GLY A 338 2.64 -24.31 26.02
CA GLY A 338 2.33 -24.15 27.44
C GLY A 338 0.83 -24.13 27.77
N GLU A 339 -0.01 -23.59 26.87
CA GLU A 339 -1.48 -23.69 27.00
C GLU A 339 -2.00 -25.10 26.67
N SER A 340 -1.27 -25.89 25.89
CA SER A 340 -1.64 -27.26 25.50
C SER A 340 -1.29 -28.31 26.56
N GLU A 341 -0.18 -28.15 27.29
CA GLU A 341 0.31 -29.11 28.28
C GLU A 341 -0.52 -29.17 29.57
N ALA A 342 -1.40 -28.20 29.82
CA ALA A 342 -2.28 -28.16 31.00
C ALA A 342 -3.41 -29.21 31.00
N GLY A 343 -3.49 -30.09 29.98
CA GLY A 343 -4.75 -30.75 29.62
C GLY A 343 -4.74 -32.20 29.11
N GLN A 344 -3.67 -32.99 29.22
CA GLN A 344 -3.74 -34.48 29.19
C GLN A 344 -2.39 -35.17 29.48
N GLU A 345 -2.40 -36.16 30.39
CA GLU A 345 -1.28 -37.10 30.55
C GLU A 345 -1.51 -38.39 29.72
N ASN A 346 -0.44 -38.94 29.16
CA ASN A 346 -0.29 -40.29 28.57
C ASN A 346 -1.06 -40.61 27.27
N GLU A 347 -0.35 -40.57 26.13
CA GLU A 347 -0.06 -41.78 25.31
C GLU A 347 1.12 -41.50 24.34
N GLU A 348 1.85 -42.55 23.90
CA GLU A 348 3.12 -42.42 23.15
C GLU A 348 2.93 -42.31 21.62
N GLY A 349 3.81 -41.55 20.92
CA GLY A 349 3.61 -41.26 19.49
C GLY A 349 4.82 -40.77 18.66
N THR A 350 5.95 -41.47 18.69
CA THR A 350 7.08 -41.40 17.72
C THR A 350 7.58 -40.01 17.25
N SER A 351 8.73 -39.57 17.78
CA SER A 351 9.48 -38.40 17.28
C SER A 351 10.11 -38.63 15.88
N GLY A 352 9.98 -37.66 14.98
CA GLY A 352 10.58 -37.74 13.62
C GLY A 352 12.11 -37.63 13.60
N GLU A 353 12.78 -38.60 12.98
CA GLU A 353 14.25 -38.68 12.95
C GLU A 353 14.92 -37.75 11.92
N GLY A 354 16.03 -37.13 12.31
CA GLY A 354 16.84 -36.31 11.42
C GLY A 354 17.86 -37.12 10.60
N LEU A 355 17.48 -37.56 9.39
CA LEU A 355 18.25 -38.34 8.39
C LEU A 355 19.71 -38.67 8.73
N SER A 356 20.04 -39.96 8.76
CA SER A 356 21.36 -40.51 9.07
C SER A 356 22.48 -39.98 8.16
N LYS A 357 23.73 -40.06 8.67
CA LYS A 357 24.95 -39.82 7.88
C LYS A 357 25.02 -40.75 6.67
N GLU A 358 24.47 -41.96 6.78
CA GLU A 358 24.52 -42.98 5.73
C GLU A 358 23.58 -42.64 4.57
N GLU A 359 22.35 -42.21 4.85
CA GLU A 359 21.38 -41.73 3.85
C GLU A 359 21.92 -40.49 3.12
N LYS A 360 22.53 -39.55 3.86
CA LYS A 360 23.20 -38.37 3.29
C LYS A 360 24.36 -38.75 2.38
N ASN A 361 25.14 -39.79 2.72
CA ASN A 361 26.18 -40.33 1.85
C ASN A 361 25.60 -41.04 0.62
N LEU A 362 24.51 -41.79 0.77
CA LEU A 362 23.84 -42.51 -0.32
C LEU A 362 23.26 -41.53 -1.35
N ALA A 363 22.62 -40.45 -0.91
CA ALA A 363 22.17 -39.35 -1.77
C ALA A 363 23.34 -38.71 -2.55
N ILE A 364 24.49 -38.51 -1.91
CA ILE A 364 25.72 -37.99 -2.54
C ILE A 364 26.34 -39.01 -3.53
N MET A 365 26.02 -40.31 -3.44
CA MET A 365 26.39 -41.30 -4.47
C MET A 365 25.41 -41.35 -5.65
N ALA A 366 24.12 -41.10 -5.42
CA ALA A 366 23.08 -41.10 -6.46
C ALA A 366 23.16 -39.91 -7.44
N MET A 367 23.86 -38.82 -7.09
CA MET A 367 23.99 -37.62 -7.94
C MET A 367 24.84 -37.86 -9.20
N LYS A 368 24.42 -37.28 -10.33
CA LYS A 368 25.19 -37.31 -11.58
C LYS A 368 26.54 -36.59 -11.41
N LYS A 369 27.58 -37.05 -12.10
CA LYS A 369 28.98 -36.57 -11.93
C LYS A 369 29.19 -35.06 -12.11
N LYS A 370 28.32 -34.34 -12.85
CA LYS A 370 28.38 -32.86 -12.97
C LYS A 370 27.88 -32.19 -11.69
N ASP A 371 26.72 -32.64 -11.20
CA ASP A 371 26.00 -32.05 -10.08
C ASP A 371 26.76 -32.29 -8.77
N LYS A 372 27.36 -33.50 -8.62
CA LYS A 372 28.28 -33.81 -7.51
C LYS A 372 29.48 -32.88 -7.44
N ARG A 373 30.13 -32.57 -8.57
CA ARG A 373 31.26 -31.61 -8.61
C ARG A 373 30.83 -30.20 -8.19
N LEU A 374 29.62 -29.77 -8.57
CA LEU A 374 29.06 -28.49 -8.15
C LEU A 374 28.78 -28.48 -6.65
N TYR A 375 28.21 -29.55 -6.10
CA TYR A 375 28.00 -29.74 -4.66
C TYR A 375 29.32 -29.67 -3.88
N ASP A 376 30.34 -30.42 -4.30
CA ASP A 376 31.67 -30.42 -3.68
C ASP A 376 32.30 -29.02 -3.70
N GLN A 377 32.18 -28.28 -4.80
CA GLN A 377 32.67 -26.91 -4.93
C GLN A 377 31.92 -25.92 -4.02
N ILE A 378 30.60 -26.06 -3.89
CA ILE A 378 29.77 -25.27 -2.97
C ILE A 378 30.15 -25.56 -1.51
N MET A 379 30.31 -26.84 -1.14
CA MET A 379 30.65 -27.25 0.22
C MET A 379 32.08 -26.86 0.59
N HIS A 380 33.04 -26.92 -0.34
CA HIS A 380 34.38 -26.37 -0.15
C HIS A 380 34.36 -24.85 0.07
N SER A 381 33.56 -24.12 -0.72
CA SER A 381 33.35 -22.67 -0.54
C SER A 381 32.74 -22.32 0.82
N LYS A 382 31.68 -23.04 1.24
CA LYS A 382 31.08 -22.89 2.59
C LYS A 382 32.08 -23.20 3.70
N LYS A 383 32.91 -24.26 3.55
CA LYS A 383 33.97 -24.62 4.51
C LYS A 383 35.05 -23.56 4.62
N LYS A 384 35.50 -22.99 3.49
CA LYS A 384 36.46 -21.86 3.47
C LYS A 384 35.89 -20.64 4.18
N LYS A 385 34.66 -20.20 3.83
CA LYS A 385 34.00 -19.06 4.50
C LYS A 385 33.88 -19.27 6.02
N ARG A 386 33.43 -20.44 6.50
CA ARG A 386 33.41 -20.76 7.94
C ARG A 386 34.79 -20.68 8.60
N SER A 387 35.86 -21.08 7.90
CA SER A 387 37.23 -20.95 8.42
C SER A 387 37.75 -19.50 8.47
N GLU A 388 37.26 -18.64 7.59
CA GLU A 388 37.60 -17.20 7.57
C GLU A 388 36.84 -16.43 8.64
N VAL A 389 35.54 -16.70 8.82
CA VAL A 389 34.72 -16.18 9.93
C VAL A 389 35.36 -16.56 11.28
N ARG A 390 35.70 -17.83 11.51
CA ARG A 390 36.36 -18.28 12.76
C ARG A 390 37.72 -17.62 13.02
N LYS A 391 38.45 -17.23 11.97
CA LYS A 391 39.70 -16.46 12.09
C LYS A 391 39.44 -14.98 12.44
N LEU A 392 38.34 -14.40 11.96
CA LEU A 392 37.93 -13.04 12.31
C LEU A 392 37.40 -12.97 13.75
N GLU A 393 36.59 -13.93 14.17
CA GLU A 393 36.13 -14.10 15.57
C GLU A 393 37.31 -14.19 16.54
N ALA A 394 38.28 -15.07 16.26
CA ALA A 394 39.48 -15.23 17.09
C ALA A 394 40.33 -13.93 17.14
N LYS A 395 40.49 -13.23 16.02
CA LYS A 395 41.15 -11.91 15.99
C LYS A 395 40.39 -10.85 16.78
N ARG A 396 39.06 -10.86 16.74
CA ARG A 396 38.22 -9.90 17.46
C ARG A 396 38.33 -10.12 18.97
N LYS A 397 38.18 -11.37 19.42
CA LYS A 397 38.34 -11.74 20.83
C LYS A 397 39.73 -11.35 21.37
N ALA A 398 40.80 -11.65 20.64
CA ALA A 398 42.16 -11.25 21.04
C ALA A 398 42.38 -9.73 21.07
N TYR A 399 41.70 -8.96 20.23
CA TYR A 399 41.72 -7.49 20.27
C TYR A 399 40.99 -6.96 21.50
N ASP A 400 39.80 -7.50 21.80
CA ASP A 400 38.99 -7.07 22.93
C ASP A 400 39.66 -7.45 24.28
N GLU A 401 40.34 -8.60 24.35
CA GLU A 401 41.22 -9.01 25.47
C GLU A 401 42.45 -8.09 25.61
N ALA A 402 43.08 -7.67 24.51
CA ALA A 402 44.19 -6.73 24.56
C ALA A 402 43.74 -5.32 25.00
N GLN A 403 42.50 -4.92 24.69
CA GLN A 403 41.91 -3.66 25.15
C GLN A 403 41.56 -3.69 26.64
N SER A 404 41.02 -4.80 27.16
CA SER A 404 40.73 -4.92 28.60
C SER A 404 42.02 -4.92 29.43
N GLN A 405 43.06 -5.63 29.01
CA GLN A 405 44.37 -5.60 29.66
C GLN A 405 45.04 -4.22 29.63
N LYS A 406 44.87 -3.44 28.55
CA LYS A 406 45.35 -2.05 28.50
C LYS A 406 44.61 -1.16 29.50
N LYS A 407 43.28 -1.26 29.59
CA LYS A 407 42.46 -0.53 30.58
C LYS A 407 42.78 -0.91 32.03
N GLN A 408 43.23 -2.14 32.28
CA GLN A 408 43.67 -2.59 33.60
C GLN A 408 45.10 -2.11 33.97
N LYS A 409 45.90 -1.68 33.00
CA LYS A 409 47.26 -1.11 33.22
C LYS A 409 47.30 0.43 33.21
N THR A 410 46.13 1.08 33.15
CA THR A 410 45.97 2.54 33.26
C THR A 410 45.04 2.95 34.41
N LYS A 411 44.90 2.05 35.39
CA LYS A 411 44.45 2.30 36.76
C LYS A 411 45.52 1.78 37.72
#